data_AF-A0A662C9I4-F1
#
_entry.id   AF-A0A662C9I4-F1
#
_cell.length_a   1.000
_cell.length_b   1.000
_cell.length_c   1.000
_cell.angle_alpha   90.00
_cell.angle_beta   90.00
_cell.angle_gamma   90.00
#
_symmetry.space_group_name_H-M   'P 1'
#
loop_
_entity.id
_entity.type
_entity.pdbx_description
1 polymer ?
#
loop_
_entity_poly.entity_id
_entity_poly.type
_entity_poly.pdbx_seq_one_letter_code
_entity_poly.pdbx_strand_id
1 'polypeptide(L)'
;MTAIDGFDDQPDILAPETIASMSDPSIAGKGLFGWRGSDSYGTWWRTGYLSGSSALIVRQTDGINWVVMTNTTTYKQSRIHRYVSAMMFGAISKVQQWPDIDLFTMEEKHPGPIADIPATNPKL
;
A
#
# COMPACT_ATOMS: atom_id res chain seq x y z
N MET A 1 2.08 4.91 4.55
CA MET A 1 3.01 3.83 4.15
C MET A 1 4.37 4.39 3.81
N THR A 2 4.39 5.55 3.15
CA THR A 2 5.55 6.40 2.79
C THR A 2 6.41 6.91 3.96
N ALA A 3 6.31 6.30 5.13
CA ALA A 3 7.01 6.72 6.34
C ALA A 3 7.79 5.55 6.97
N ILE A 4 7.71 4.36 6.37
CA ILE A 4 8.45 3.15 6.77
C ILE A 4 8.85 2.32 5.54
N ASP A 5 8.94 2.93 4.35
CA ASP A 5 9.16 2.22 3.08
C ASP A 5 10.60 2.32 2.55
N GLY A 6 11.43 3.16 3.19
CA GLY A 6 12.85 3.27 2.87
C GLY A 6 13.14 4.09 1.62
N PHE A 7 12.20 4.91 1.15
CA PHE A 7 12.39 5.79 -0.01
C PHE A 7 12.59 7.24 0.41
N ASP A 8 13.40 7.97 -0.35
CA ASP A 8 13.79 9.35 -0.01
C ASP A 8 12.72 10.40 -0.36
N ASP A 9 11.62 10.01 -1.03
CA ASP A 9 10.56 10.93 -1.44
C ASP A 9 9.80 11.55 -0.26
N GLN A 10 9.66 10.80 0.84
CA GLN A 10 9.00 11.23 2.07
C GLN A 10 9.82 10.80 3.28
N PRO A 11 10.04 11.66 4.29
CA PRO A 11 10.83 11.30 5.45
C PRO A 11 10.26 10.10 6.22
N ASP A 12 11.09 9.07 6.40
CA ASP A 12 10.75 7.92 7.23
C ASP A 12 10.78 8.27 8.73
N ILE A 13 9.88 7.65 9.51
CA ILE A 13 9.81 7.80 10.98
C ILE A 13 10.80 6.88 11.71
N LEU A 14 11.40 5.92 11.00
CA LEU A 14 12.35 4.94 11.54
C LEU A 14 13.71 5.13 10.88
N ALA A 15 14.77 4.77 11.60
CA ALA A 15 16.12 4.76 11.03
C ALA A 15 16.23 3.70 9.91
N PRO A 16 17.07 3.94 8.87
CA PRO A 16 17.21 3.02 7.74
C PRO A 16 17.57 1.58 8.14
N GLU A 17 18.43 1.41 9.16
CA GLU A 17 18.82 0.10 9.67
C GLU A 17 17.63 -0.64 10.31
N THR A 18 16.72 0.11 10.93
CA THR A 18 15.48 -0.44 11.51
C THR A 18 14.56 -0.92 10.39
N ILE A 19 14.36 -0.13 9.35
CA ILE A 19 13.53 -0.51 8.18
C ILE A 19 14.10 -1.74 7.48
N ALA A 20 15.42 -1.79 7.27
CA ALA A 20 16.09 -2.96 6.71
C ALA A 20 15.81 -4.22 7.54
N SER A 21 15.90 -4.12 8.87
CA SER A 21 15.62 -5.24 9.78
C SER A 21 14.17 -5.73 9.71
N MET A 22 13.21 -4.86 9.36
CA MET A 22 11.79 -5.23 9.30
C MET A 22 11.48 -6.25 8.21
N SER A 23 12.29 -6.30 7.16
CA SER A 23 12.07 -7.14 5.98
C SER A 23 13.08 -8.28 5.81
N ASP A 24 14.08 -8.36 6.68
CA ASP A 24 15.13 -9.37 6.68
C ASP A 24 14.73 -10.63 7.48
N PRO A 25 14.49 -11.78 6.81
CA PRO A 25 14.13 -13.03 7.49
C PRO A 25 15.27 -13.59 8.36
N SER A 26 16.53 -13.26 8.08
CA SER A 26 17.68 -13.72 8.86
C SER A 26 17.73 -13.06 10.24
N ILE A 27 17.18 -11.85 10.36
CA ILE A 27 17.11 -11.09 11.61
C ILE A 27 15.80 -11.42 12.36
N ALA A 28 14.66 -11.44 11.66
CA ALA A 28 13.35 -11.63 12.30
C ALA A 28 13.03 -13.10 12.64
N GLY A 29 13.79 -14.07 12.11
CA GLY A 29 13.60 -15.49 12.38
C GLY A 29 12.38 -16.08 11.67
N LYS A 30 11.42 -16.64 12.42
CA LYS A 30 10.17 -17.19 11.85
C LYS A 30 9.14 -16.08 11.57
N GLY A 31 9.46 -15.18 10.65
CA GLY A 31 8.56 -14.08 10.27
C GLY A 31 9.33 -12.83 9.86
N LEU A 32 8.65 -11.70 9.93
CA LEU A 32 9.17 -10.35 9.68
C LEU A 32 8.62 -9.41 10.75
N PHE A 33 9.30 -8.29 11.01
CA PHE A 33 8.77 -7.30 11.96
C PHE A 33 7.74 -6.41 11.27
N GLY A 34 6.49 -6.56 11.69
CA GLY A 34 5.40 -5.73 11.17
C GLY A 34 4.96 -6.07 9.74
N TRP A 35 5.61 -7.01 9.05
CA TRP A 35 5.22 -7.49 7.71
C TRP A 35 4.80 -8.96 7.76
N ARG A 36 3.95 -9.38 6.82
CA ARG A 36 3.53 -10.78 6.70
C ARG A 36 4.53 -11.61 5.89
N GLY A 37 5.17 -10.99 4.90
CA GLY A 37 6.18 -11.60 4.05
C GLY A 37 6.89 -10.56 3.18
N SER A 38 8.05 -10.98 2.66
CA SER A 38 8.87 -10.28 1.67
C SER A 38 9.29 -11.29 0.60
N ASP A 39 9.56 -10.82 -0.62
CA ASP A 39 10.14 -11.65 -1.68
C ASP A 39 11.56 -11.21 -2.03
N SER A 40 12.23 -12.01 -2.87
CA SER A 40 13.58 -11.74 -3.36
C SER A 40 13.67 -10.56 -4.31
N TYR A 41 12.54 -10.01 -4.76
CA TYR A 41 12.48 -8.84 -5.64
C TYR A 41 12.33 -7.53 -4.85
N GLY A 42 12.32 -7.59 -3.51
CA GLY A 42 12.19 -6.41 -2.65
C GLY A 42 10.74 -5.96 -2.43
N THR A 43 9.77 -6.81 -2.74
CA THR A 43 8.35 -6.55 -2.44
C THR A 43 7.99 -7.07 -1.06
N TRP A 44 7.35 -6.24 -0.24
CA TRP A 44 6.89 -6.59 1.11
C TRP A 44 5.38 -6.44 1.21
N TRP A 45 4.73 -7.28 2.00
CA TRP A 45 3.27 -7.22 2.14
C TRP A 45 2.78 -7.51 3.54
N ARG A 46 1.63 -6.92 3.88
CA ARG A 46 0.87 -7.22 5.09
C ARG A 46 -0.59 -7.47 4.77
N THR A 47 -1.12 -8.51 5.37
CA THR A 47 -2.55 -8.83 5.35
C THR A 47 -3.18 -8.43 6.68
N GLY A 48 -4.33 -7.77 6.62
CA GLY A 48 -5.19 -7.48 7.76
C GLY A 48 -6.56 -8.12 7.57
N TYR A 49 -7.11 -8.65 8.65
CA TYR A 49 -8.44 -9.22 8.67
C TYR A 49 -9.15 -8.83 9.96
N LEU A 50 -10.37 -8.30 9.83
CA LEU A 50 -11.30 -8.03 10.91
C LEU A 50 -12.68 -8.48 10.44
N SER A 51 -13.60 -8.87 11.32
CA SER A 51 -14.94 -9.26 10.89
C SER A 51 -15.59 -8.14 10.08
N GLY A 52 -16.02 -8.44 8.85
CA GLY A 52 -16.56 -7.46 7.93
C GLY A 52 -15.51 -6.63 7.19
N SER A 53 -14.21 -6.92 7.29
CA SER A 53 -13.17 -6.13 6.61
C SER A 53 -11.91 -6.94 6.26
N SER A 54 -11.32 -6.63 5.10
CA SER A 54 -10.06 -7.19 4.65
C SER A 54 -9.15 -6.08 4.14
N ALA A 55 -7.87 -6.15 4.50
CA ALA A 55 -6.86 -5.20 4.06
C ALA A 55 -5.63 -5.93 3.49
N LEU A 56 -5.10 -5.42 2.39
CA LEU A 56 -3.83 -5.81 1.83
C LEU A 56 -2.99 -4.55 1.61
N ILE A 57 -1.80 -4.54 2.16
CA ILE A 57 -0.80 -3.48 1.99
C ILE A 57 0.41 -4.10 1.29
N VAL A 58 0.92 -3.43 0.27
CA VAL A 58 2.11 -3.86 -0.49
C VAL A 58 3.02 -2.69 -0.79
N ARG A 59 4.31 -2.88 -0.51
CA ARG A 59 5.43 -2.01 -0.87
C ARG A 59 6.25 -2.72 -1.94
N GLN A 60 6.40 -2.13 -3.12
CA GLN A 60 7.23 -2.66 -4.21
C GLN A 60 8.61 -2.00 -4.22
N THR A 61 9.57 -2.60 -4.92
CA THR A 61 10.95 -2.08 -5.00
C THR A 61 11.11 -0.85 -5.89
N ASP A 62 10.11 -0.55 -6.71
CA ASP A 62 10.10 0.54 -7.69
C ASP A 62 9.53 1.86 -7.15
N GLY A 63 9.38 1.97 -5.82
CA GLY A 63 8.75 3.13 -5.17
C GLY A 63 7.22 3.00 -5.04
N ILE A 64 6.58 2.05 -5.72
CA ILE A 64 5.13 1.98 -5.76
C ILE A 64 4.58 1.27 -4.52
N ASN A 65 3.76 2.01 -3.81
CA ASN A 65 3.17 1.65 -2.54
C ASN A 65 1.65 1.68 -2.66
N TRP A 66 0.96 0.58 -2.37
CA TRP A 66 -0.50 0.53 -2.43
C TRP A 66 -1.17 -0.23 -1.29
N VAL A 67 -2.40 0.19 -0.98
CA VAL A 67 -3.28 -0.45 -0.03
C VAL A 67 -4.64 -0.69 -0.67
N VAL A 68 -5.19 -1.89 -0.48
CA VAL A 68 -6.56 -2.21 -0.82
C VAL A 68 -7.29 -2.62 0.44
N MET A 69 -8.38 -1.94 0.74
CA MET A 69 -9.26 -2.24 1.87
C MET A 69 -10.67 -2.49 1.37
N THR A 70 -11.30 -3.55 1.87
CA THR A 70 -12.69 -3.88 1.57
C THR A 70 -13.47 -4.06 2.86
N ASN A 71 -14.73 -3.65 2.86
CA ASN A 71 -15.67 -3.80 3.98
C ASN A 71 -16.49 -5.10 3.87
N THR A 72 -15.88 -6.18 3.38
CA THR A 72 -16.57 -7.46 3.20
C THR A 72 -15.66 -8.62 3.60
N THR A 73 -16.20 -9.50 4.43
CA THR A 73 -15.58 -10.77 4.76
C THR A 73 -15.78 -11.76 3.62
N THR A 74 -14.72 -12.44 3.20
CA THR A 74 -14.85 -13.48 2.16
C THR A 74 -14.79 -14.86 2.79
N TYR A 75 -15.64 -15.78 2.34
CA TYR A 75 -15.52 -17.21 2.66
C TYR A 75 -14.19 -17.81 2.19
N LYS A 76 -13.50 -17.14 1.25
CA LYS A 76 -12.22 -17.57 0.67
C LYS A 76 -11.01 -17.27 1.58
N GLN A 77 -11.23 -16.76 2.80
CA GLN A 77 -10.17 -16.48 3.79
C GLN A 77 -9.00 -15.72 3.14
N SER A 78 -7.76 -16.19 3.34
CA SER A 78 -6.53 -15.56 2.83
C SER A 78 -6.42 -15.49 1.30
N ARG A 79 -7.23 -16.24 0.54
CA ARG A 79 -7.16 -16.24 -0.93
C ARG A 79 -7.59 -14.89 -1.53
N ILE A 80 -8.41 -14.10 -0.84
CA ILE A 80 -8.80 -12.78 -1.35
C ILE A 80 -7.58 -11.90 -1.63
N HIS A 81 -6.60 -11.92 -0.73
CA HIS A 81 -5.37 -11.14 -0.88
C HIS A 81 -4.58 -11.56 -2.12
N ARG A 82 -4.58 -12.86 -2.48
CA ARG A 82 -3.95 -13.35 -3.72
C ARG A 82 -4.64 -12.84 -4.98
N TYR A 83 -5.98 -12.81 -5.00
CA TYR A 83 -6.72 -12.29 -6.15
C TYR A 83 -6.54 -10.78 -6.29
N VAL A 84 -6.59 -10.05 -5.16
CA VAL A 84 -6.37 -8.60 -5.12
C VAL A 84 -4.95 -8.27 -5.56
N SER A 85 -3.93 -8.97 -5.06
CA SER A 85 -2.55 -8.70 -5.47
C SER A 85 -2.34 -8.93 -6.96
N ALA A 86 -2.81 -10.06 -7.51
CA ALA A 86 -2.70 -10.33 -8.94
C ALA A 86 -3.40 -9.27 -9.80
N MET A 87 -4.57 -8.79 -9.38
CA MET A 87 -5.27 -7.70 -10.04
C MET A 87 -4.47 -6.39 -9.97
N MET A 88 -3.99 -6.01 -8.78
CA MET A 88 -3.24 -4.76 -8.58
C MET A 88 -1.93 -4.74 -9.37
N PHE A 89 -1.13 -5.81 -9.33
CA PHE A 89 0.08 -5.94 -10.15
C PHE A 89 -0.26 -5.85 -11.65
N GLY A 90 -1.35 -6.48 -12.08
CA GLY A 90 -1.81 -6.40 -13.46
C GLY A 90 -2.32 -5.01 -13.87
N ALA A 91 -2.88 -4.23 -12.95
CA ALA A 91 -3.32 -2.87 -13.20
C ALA A 91 -2.13 -1.90 -13.25
N ILE A 92 -1.23 -1.97 -12.26
CA ILE A 92 -0.04 -1.13 -12.15
C ILE A 92 0.88 -1.32 -13.36
N SER A 93 1.12 -2.57 -13.79
CA SER A 93 1.98 -2.86 -14.94
C SER A 93 1.47 -2.31 -16.28
N LYS A 94 0.21 -1.86 -16.35
CA LYS A 94 -0.38 -1.22 -17.53
C LYS A 94 -0.31 0.30 -17.50
N VAL A 95 0.06 0.91 -16.37
CA VAL A 95 0.22 2.35 -16.26
C VAL A 95 1.52 2.74 -16.93
N GLN A 96 1.43 3.45 -18.05
CA GLN A 96 2.60 3.87 -18.84
C GLN A 96 3.27 5.13 -18.28
N GLN A 97 2.48 6.02 -17.69
CA GLN A 97 2.94 7.27 -17.11
C GLN A 97 2.12 7.58 -15.86
N TRP A 98 2.80 7.76 -14.74
CA TRP A 98 2.19 8.27 -13.51
C TRP A 98 2.13 9.80 -13.56
N PRO A 99 1.11 10.43 -12.97
CA PRO A 99 1.04 11.89 -12.89
C PRO A 99 2.10 12.42 -11.94
N ASP A 100 2.73 13.55 -12.29
CA ASP A 100 3.71 14.26 -11.45
C ASP A 100 3.04 15.06 -10.30
N ILE A 101 1.72 14.98 -10.18
CA ILE A 101 0.95 15.72 -9.18
C ILE A 101 0.99 14.96 -7.85
N ASP A 102 1.56 15.60 -6.83
CA ASP A 102 1.44 15.13 -5.45
C ASP A 102 0.11 15.59 -4.83
N LEU A 103 -0.77 14.63 -4.52
CA LEU A 103 -2.08 14.89 -3.93
C LEU A 103 -2.00 15.21 -2.43
N PHE A 104 -0.88 14.94 -1.74
CA PHE A 104 -0.71 15.20 -0.31
C PHE A 104 -0.29 16.63 0.00
N THR A 105 0.26 17.34 -0.99
CA THR A 105 0.63 18.76 -0.89
C THR A 105 -0.47 19.69 -1.39
N MET A 106 -1.60 19.15 -1.84
CA MET A 106 -2.75 19.95 -2.24
C MET A 106 -3.44 20.56 -1.03
N GLU A 107 -3.45 21.89 -0.94
CA GLU A 107 -4.32 22.60 0.00
C GLU A 107 -5.79 22.42 -0.44
N GLU A 108 -6.59 21.75 0.39
CA GLU A 108 -8.04 21.73 0.19
C GLU A 108 -8.59 23.14 0.37
N LYS A 109 -9.13 23.70 -0.71
CA LYS A 109 -9.80 25.02 -0.68
C LYS A 109 -11.02 25.03 0.26
N HIS A 110 -11.56 23.85 0.59
CA HIS A 110 -12.71 23.64 1.47
C HIS A 110 -12.50 22.41 2.38
N PRO A 111 -11.91 22.57 3.57
CA PRO A 111 -11.56 21.47 4.49
C PRO A 111 -12.77 20.82 5.20
N GLY A 112 -13.98 21.04 4.69
CA GLY A 112 -15.21 20.42 5.20
C GLY A 112 -15.43 19.04 4.57
N PRO A 113 -16.21 18.15 5.20
CA PRO A 113 -16.62 16.92 4.54
C PRO A 113 -17.23 17.29 3.17
N ILE A 114 -16.82 16.56 2.12
CA ILE A 114 -17.36 16.73 0.76
C ILE A 114 -18.89 16.67 0.88
N ALA A 115 -19.54 17.83 0.80
CA ALA A 115 -20.97 17.95 1.03
C ALA A 115 -21.77 17.25 -0.08
N ASP A 116 -21.19 17.18 -1.28
CA ASP A 116 -21.79 16.57 -2.46
C ASP A 116 -20.72 15.87 -3.30
N ILE A 117 -20.99 14.63 -3.74
CA ILE A 117 -20.15 13.93 -4.71
C ILE A 117 -20.31 14.67 -6.04
N PRO A 118 -19.24 15.27 -6.61
CA PRO A 118 -19.36 15.99 -7.87
C PRO A 118 -19.77 15.01 -8.97
N ALA A 119 -20.95 15.26 -9.56
CA ALA A 119 -21.42 14.51 -10.70
C ALA A 119 -20.47 14.78 -11.87
N THR A 120 -19.62 13.79 -12.15
CA THR A 120 -18.68 13.72 -13.29
C THR A 120 -17.61 14.82 -13.31
N ASN A 121 -16.35 14.42 -13.21
CA ASN A 121 -15.19 15.29 -13.40
C ASN A 121 -15.17 15.81 -14.86
N PRO A 122 -15.28 17.14 -15.13
CA PRO A 122 -15.28 17.68 -16.49
C PRO A 122 -13.88 17.79 -17.12
N LYS A 123 -12.85 17.20 -16.50
CA LYS A 123 -11.47 17.16 -17.01
C LYS A 123 -10.89 15.74 -17.11
N LEU A 124 -11.72 14.78 -17.52
CA LEU A 124 -11.26 13.55 -18.17
C LEU A 124 -11.81 13.51 -19.60
#